data_AF-A0A7Y4IIX2-F1
#
_entry.id   AF-A0A7Y4IIX2-F1
#
_cell.length_a   1.000
_cell.length_b   1.000
_cell.length_c   1.000
_cell.angle_alpha   90.00
_cell.angle_beta   90.00
_cell.angle_gamma   90.00
#
_symmetry.space_group_name_H-M   'P 1'
#
loop_
_entity.id
_entity.type
_entity.pdbx_description
1 polymer ?
#
loop_
_entity_poly.entity_id
_entity_poly.type
_entity_poly.pdbx_seq_one_letter_code
_entity_poly.pdbx_strand_id
1 'polypeptide(L)'
;MSELGEGAAVGSGADDGHPANCTFCAESPRELKGYKTKHGLLKDEDELERNLWTGTDVLITRDNKVGPIYPLPGGGDLTIGWLANDGVLEEMAVRMGAAPHHIIPGKASMSESTLDQWTCAKEGMIKEDIGYSIDCANNGIFLPHLPEIYWTREISYEVEKDGVRETQKRPMAQYYGQTWEGLSPTSKQSITYLIMAETWLQVHFTDHSATYGGGSTLSYDTETKEACDQLSDLMANFDIVCERSKDGDGKRYPPYALVHRINAASQRFRQRITGHPERWKSWVSPFANAYTREIQTGRERCVKKMLIERQFKDGYRRKAPKGSRSGSVKERRSAKG
;
A
#
# COMPACT_ATOMS: atom_id res chain seq x y z
N MET A 1 -23.86 55.28 -34.13
CA MET A 1 -24.12 55.39 -32.69
C MET A 1 -24.32 53.98 -32.18
N SER A 2 -23.29 53.45 -31.53
CA SER A 2 -23.22 52.06 -31.10
C SER A 2 -23.36 52.06 -29.58
N GLU A 3 -24.50 51.59 -29.08
CA GLU A 3 -24.71 51.41 -27.64
C GLU A 3 -23.86 50.25 -27.14
N LEU A 4 -22.95 50.58 -26.24
CA LEU A 4 -22.09 49.64 -25.52
C LEU A 4 -22.94 48.89 -24.49
N GLY A 5 -23.15 47.60 -24.72
CA GLY A 5 -23.66 46.69 -23.71
C GLY A 5 -22.62 46.51 -22.60
N GLU A 6 -22.95 46.96 -21.40
CA GLU A 6 -22.18 46.72 -20.19
C GLU A 6 -22.07 45.21 -19.92
N GLY A 7 -20.85 44.69 -19.97
CA GLY A 7 -20.54 43.37 -19.44
C GLY A 7 -20.69 43.39 -17.93
N ALA A 8 -21.74 42.76 -17.42
CA ALA A 8 -21.86 42.45 -16.00
C ALA A 8 -20.72 41.51 -15.62
N ALA A 9 -19.71 42.04 -14.93
CA ALA A 9 -18.74 41.24 -14.21
C ALA A 9 -19.51 40.49 -13.11
N VAL A 10 -19.71 39.18 -13.30
CA VAL A 10 -20.23 38.29 -12.28
C VAL A 10 -19.20 38.28 -11.15
N GLY A 11 -19.52 39.00 -10.08
CA GLY A 11 -18.68 39.10 -8.90
C GLY A 11 -18.37 37.69 -8.38
N SER A 12 -17.09 37.46 -8.10
CA SER A 12 -16.59 36.33 -7.34
C SER A 12 -17.38 36.17 -6.05
N GLY A 13 -18.20 35.11 -5.99
CA GLY A 13 -18.77 34.47 -4.81
C GLY A 13 -19.50 35.39 -3.84
N ALA A 14 -20.82 35.53 -4.00
CA ALA A 14 -21.67 35.93 -2.88
C ALA A 14 -21.43 34.95 -1.71
N ASP A 15 -21.12 35.50 -0.55
CA ASP A 15 -21.05 34.77 0.71
C ASP A 15 -22.44 34.18 0.97
N ASP A 16 -22.60 32.87 0.73
CA ASP A 16 -23.87 32.14 0.79
C ASP A 16 -24.39 31.95 2.24
N GLY A 17 -23.82 32.67 3.21
CA GLY A 17 -24.18 32.57 4.63
C GLY A 17 -23.67 31.29 5.30
N HIS A 18 -22.89 30.46 4.61
CA HIS A 18 -22.35 29.23 5.17
C HIS A 18 -21.29 29.54 6.25
N PRO A 19 -21.31 28.85 7.42
CA PRO A 19 -20.39 29.15 8.50
C PRO A 19 -18.93 29.04 8.05
N ALA A 20 -18.15 30.12 8.24
CA ALA A 20 -16.73 30.14 7.92
C ALA A 20 -15.92 29.08 8.70
N ASN A 21 -16.46 28.61 9.83
CA ASN A 21 -15.89 27.59 10.71
C ASN A 21 -16.48 26.18 10.49
N CYS A 22 -17.24 25.95 9.43
CA CYS A 22 -17.73 24.61 9.12
C CYS A 22 -16.55 23.63 8.99
N THR A 23 -16.50 22.63 9.89
CA THR A 23 -15.41 21.64 9.98
C THR A 23 -15.16 20.87 8.68
N PHE A 24 -16.13 20.87 7.76
CA PHE A 24 -16.04 20.20 6.46
C PHE A 24 -15.68 21.14 5.31
N CYS A 25 -15.95 22.44 5.44
CA CYS A 25 -15.74 23.45 4.39
C CYS A 25 -14.60 24.44 4.69
N ALA A 26 -13.97 24.31 5.85
CA ALA A 26 -12.77 25.04 6.25
C ALA A 26 -11.51 24.57 5.48
N GLU A 27 -11.52 23.36 4.90
CA GLU A 27 -10.42 22.83 4.10
C GLU A 27 -10.55 23.29 2.63
N SER A 28 -9.41 23.70 2.04
CA SER A 28 -9.25 24.25 0.67
C SER A 28 -8.36 23.31 -0.16
N PRO A 29 -8.59 23.13 -1.48
CA PRO A 29 -9.47 23.89 -2.37
C PRO A 29 -10.91 23.35 -2.50
N ARG A 30 -11.83 24.28 -2.80
CA ARG A 30 -13.29 24.07 -2.98
C ARG A 30 -13.70 23.75 -4.42
N GLU A 31 -12.76 23.45 -5.32
CA GLU A 31 -13.09 23.21 -6.72
C GLU A 31 -13.02 21.72 -7.02
N LEU A 32 -14.18 21.14 -7.34
CA LEU A 32 -14.25 19.84 -7.99
C LEU A 32 -13.74 20.04 -9.42
N LYS A 33 -12.70 19.30 -9.81
CA LYS A 33 -12.02 19.46 -11.10
C LYS A 33 -12.46 18.42 -12.12
N GLY A 34 -13.77 18.17 -12.23
CA GLY A 34 -14.31 17.19 -13.19
C GLY A 34 -13.55 15.87 -13.14
N TYR A 35 -13.28 15.38 -11.93
CA TYR A 35 -12.47 14.19 -11.73
C TYR A 35 -13.14 12.98 -12.39
N LYS A 36 -12.34 11.97 -12.74
CA LYS A 36 -12.85 10.66 -13.17
C LYS A 36 -12.05 9.58 -12.48
N THR A 37 -12.69 8.85 -11.60
CA THR A 37 -12.16 7.63 -11.01
C THR A 37 -12.35 6.49 -12.01
N LYS A 38 -11.33 5.65 -12.14
CA LYS A 38 -11.45 4.39 -12.87
C LYS A 38 -12.21 3.40 -11.98
N HIS A 39 -13.53 3.36 -12.12
CA HIS A 39 -14.39 2.35 -11.49
C HIS A 39 -14.15 0.91 -12.03
N GLY A 40 -13.38 0.74 -13.11
CA GLY A 40 -13.29 -0.53 -13.83
C GLY A 40 -12.47 -1.64 -13.15
N LEU A 41 -11.64 -1.30 -12.16
CA LEU A 41 -10.74 -2.25 -11.53
C LEU A 41 -10.74 -1.98 -10.02
N LEU A 42 -11.79 -2.39 -9.33
CA LEU A 42 -11.71 -2.56 -7.87
C LEU A 42 -10.65 -3.62 -7.63
N LYS A 43 -9.41 -3.18 -7.33
CA LYS A 43 -8.18 -3.98 -7.22
C LYS A 43 -7.51 -4.28 -8.57
N ASP A 44 -6.58 -3.42 -8.99
CA ASP A 44 -5.53 -3.77 -9.97
C ASP A 44 -4.17 -3.77 -9.25
N GLU A 45 -3.68 -4.97 -8.92
CA GLU A 45 -2.38 -5.14 -8.27
C GLU A 45 -1.23 -4.60 -9.15
N ASP A 46 -1.33 -4.70 -10.47
CA ASP A 46 -0.33 -4.16 -11.40
C ASP A 46 -0.38 -2.63 -11.43
N GLU A 47 -1.57 -2.02 -11.35
CA GLU A 47 -1.71 -0.55 -11.22
C GLU A 47 -1.17 -0.05 -9.88
N LEU A 48 -1.45 -0.77 -8.79
CA LEU A 48 -0.89 -0.46 -7.48
C LEU A 48 0.65 -0.56 -7.49
N GLU A 49 1.20 -1.64 -8.04
CA GLU A 49 2.65 -1.85 -8.15
C GLU A 49 3.32 -0.71 -8.92
N ARG A 50 2.77 -0.35 -10.09
CA ARG A 50 3.24 0.80 -10.88
C ARG A 50 3.21 2.09 -10.05
N ASN A 51 2.13 2.34 -9.33
CA ASN A 51 1.95 3.55 -8.53
C ASN A 51 2.93 3.59 -7.33
N LEU A 52 3.23 2.45 -6.69
CA LEU A 52 4.19 2.36 -5.59
C LEU A 52 5.63 2.66 -6.04
N TRP A 53 6.02 2.21 -7.22
CA TRP A 53 7.35 2.48 -7.79
C TRP A 53 7.51 3.87 -8.38
N THR A 54 6.41 4.55 -8.71
CA THR A 54 6.49 5.86 -9.34
C THR A 54 6.93 6.92 -8.32
N GLY A 55 7.97 7.69 -8.67
CA GLY A 55 8.44 8.82 -7.87
C GLY A 55 7.37 9.91 -7.74
N THR A 56 7.58 10.88 -6.85
CA THR A 56 6.65 11.99 -6.56
C THR A 56 6.31 12.89 -7.75
N ASP A 57 6.99 12.76 -8.89
CA ASP A 57 7.02 13.81 -9.91
C ASP A 57 6.20 13.49 -11.18
N VAL A 58 5.73 12.26 -11.34
CA VAL A 58 5.09 11.82 -12.60
C VAL A 58 3.83 11.05 -12.26
N LEU A 59 2.65 11.66 -12.32
CA LEU A 59 1.35 11.02 -12.61
C LEU A 59 0.17 12.01 -12.45
N ILE A 60 0.38 13.28 -12.79
CA ILE A 60 -0.75 14.04 -13.36
C ILE A 60 -1.08 13.29 -14.65
N THR A 61 -2.28 12.72 -14.73
CA THR A 61 -2.71 12.10 -15.98
C THR A 61 -2.50 13.14 -17.09
N ARG A 62 -1.90 12.74 -18.22
CA ARG A 62 -1.81 13.64 -19.38
C ARG A 62 -3.19 13.94 -19.98
N ASP A 63 -4.23 13.27 -19.49
CA ASP A 63 -5.62 13.52 -19.84
C ASP A 63 -6.14 14.73 -19.06
N ASN A 64 -6.16 15.86 -19.75
CA ASN A 64 -6.71 17.13 -19.32
C ASN A 64 -8.23 17.11 -19.05
N LYS A 65 -8.93 15.99 -19.30
CA LYS A 65 -10.33 15.77 -18.92
C LYS A 65 -10.50 14.95 -17.64
N VAL A 66 -9.40 14.48 -17.06
CA VAL A 66 -9.36 13.79 -15.76
C VAL A 66 -8.62 14.75 -14.84
N GLY A 67 -9.34 15.40 -13.93
CA GLY A 67 -8.71 16.23 -12.88
C GLY A 67 -7.58 15.47 -12.17
N PRO A 68 -6.65 16.18 -11.48
CA PRO A 68 -5.54 15.51 -10.80
C PRO A 68 -6.06 14.41 -9.88
N ILE A 69 -5.71 13.15 -10.16
CA ILE A 69 -6.06 12.02 -9.29
C ILE A 69 -5.49 12.34 -7.91
N TYR A 70 -6.38 12.41 -6.92
CA TYR A 70 -6.01 12.62 -5.53
C TYR A 70 -6.04 11.23 -4.87
N PRO A 71 -5.00 10.82 -4.15
CA PRO A 71 -3.91 11.63 -3.64
C PRO A 71 -2.72 11.82 -4.57
N LEU A 72 -1.97 12.87 -4.22
CA LEU A 72 -0.63 13.17 -4.69
C LEU A 72 0.27 11.91 -4.75
N PRO A 73 1.11 11.78 -5.80
CA PRO A 73 2.04 10.66 -6.00
C PRO A 73 3.04 10.51 -4.84
N GLY A 74 3.43 9.26 -4.55
CA GLY A 74 4.51 8.98 -3.60
C GLY A 74 4.34 7.69 -2.81
N GLY A 75 4.82 6.57 -3.36
CA GLY A 75 5.31 5.49 -2.51
C GLY A 75 6.74 5.78 -2.07
N GLY A 76 7.57 6.27 -3.00
CA GLY A 76 9.02 6.38 -2.82
C GLY A 76 9.67 5.03 -2.49
N ASP A 77 8.92 3.94 -2.69
CA ASP A 77 9.29 2.59 -2.30
C ASP A 77 9.76 1.84 -3.54
N LEU A 78 11.05 1.90 -3.78
CA LEU A 78 11.70 1.33 -4.97
C LEU A 78 12.11 -0.13 -4.74
N THR A 79 11.46 -0.79 -3.79
CA THR A 79 11.77 -2.16 -3.42
C THR A 79 11.31 -3.09 -4.51
N ILE A 80 12.21 -3.97 -4.92
CA ILE A 80 11.90 -5.06 -5.84
C ILE A 80 11.82 -6.40 -5.10
N GLY A 81 12.21 -6.41 -3.82
CA GLY A 81 12.12 -7.58 -2.98
C GLY A 81 13.18 -7.57 -1.89
N TRP A 82 13.47 -8.76 -1.39
CA TRP A 82 14.48 -9.03 -0.38
C TRP A 82 15.31 -10.24 -0.79
N LEU A 83 16.55 -10.28 -0.32
CA LEU A 83 17.47 -11.39 -0.49
C LEU A 83 17.89 -11.90 0.89
N ALA A 84 17.49 -13.13 1.23
CA ALA A 84 18.08 -13.86 2.31
C ALA A 84 19.44 -14.40 1.84
N ASN A 85 20.50 -14.16 2.62
CA ASN A 85 21.84 -14.65 2.30
C ASN A 85 21.90 -16.19 2.43
N ASP A 86 23.00 -16.77 1.95
CA ASP A 86 23.28 -18.19 2.11
C ASP A 86 23.31 -18.60 3.60
N GLY A 87 22.74 -19.78 3.88
CA GLY A 87 22.60 -20.34 5.23
C GLY A 87 21.47 -19.72 6.07
N VAL A 88 20.72 -18.75 5.55
CA VAL A 88 19.66 -18.05 6.30
C VAL A 88 18.34 -18.80 6.22
N LEU A 89 17.90 -19.08 4.99
CA LEU A 89 16.71 -19.90 4.72
C LEU A 89 17.12 -21.27 4.18
N GLU A 90 18.11 -21.27 3.29
CA GLU A 90 18.67 -22.46 2.65
C GLU A 90 20.19 -22.30 2.53
N GLU A 91 20.89 -23.35 2.08
CA GLU A 91 22.34 -23.32 1.82
C GLU A 91 22.76 -22.31 0.74
N MET A 92 21.81 -21.74 0.01
CA MET A 92 22.01 -20.72 -1.02
C MET A 92 21.23 -19.45 -0.70
N ALA A 93 21.58 -18.36 -1.38
CA ALA A 93 20.83 -17.11 -1.27
C ALA A 93 19.43 -17.26 -1.87
N VAL A 94 18.42 -16.76 -1.15
CA VAL A 94 17.00 -16.94 -1.48
C VAL A 94 16.31 -15.60 -1.66
N ARG A 95 15.68 -15.39 -2.82
CA ARG A 95 14.91 -14.17 -3.11
C ARG A 95 13.49 -14.25 -2.59
N MET A 96 12.96 -13.09 -2.23
CA MET A 96 11.56 -12.86 -1.87
C MET A 96 11.08 -11.65 -2.67
N GLY A 97 10.04 -11.82 -3.48
CA GLY A 97 9.46 -10.72 -4.26
C GLY A 97 8.79 -9.66 -3.38
N ALA A 98 8.74 -8.43 -3.88
CA ALA A 98 7.89 -7.38 -3.36
C ALA A 98 6.45 -7.55 -3.85
N ALA A 99 5.52 -7.85 -2.95
CA ALA A 99 4.11 -7.98 -3.28
C ALA A 99 3.39 -6.64 -3.02
N PRO A 100 2.76 -6.02 -4.04
CA PRO A 100 1.91 -4.86 -3.82
C PRO A 100 0.72 -5.28 -2.94
N HIS A 101 0.49 -4.54 -1.85
CA HIS A 101 -0.58 -4.82 -0.91
C HIS A 101 -1.41 -3.56 -0.67
N HIS A 102 -2.71 -3.65 -0.94
CA HIS A 102 -3.66 -2.60 -0.59
C HIS A 102 -3.85 -2.55 0.92
N ILE A 103 -3.57 -1.39 1.53
CA ILE A 103 -3.76 -1.19 2.96
C ILE A 103 -5.25 -1.19 3.30
N ILE A 104 -6.09 -0.47 2.55
CA ILE A 104 -7.54 -0.65 2.58
C ILE A 104 -7.91 -1.57 1.41
N PRO A 105 -8.35 -2.81 1.66
CA PRO A 105 -8.74 -3.74 0.61
C PRO A 105 -9.92 -3.20 -0.21
N GLY A 106 -9.76 -3.16 -1.54
CA GLY A 106 -10.82 -2.70 -2.44
C GLY A 106 -12.09 -3.54 -2.31
N LYS A 107 -11.99 -4.84 -2.64
CA LYS A 107 -13.15 -5.75 -2.64
C LYS A 107 -13.63 -6.15 -1.24
N ALA A 108 -12.72 -6.36 -0.29
CA ALA A 108 -13.10 -6.90 1.02
C ALA A 108 -13.55 -5.82 2.03
N SER A 109 -13.25 -4.55 1.77
CA SER A 109 -13.58 -3.46 2.67
C SER A 109 -14.30 -2.31 1.98
N MET A 110 -13.71 -1.73 0.92
CA MET A 110 -14.29 -0.54 0.32
C MET A 110 -15.62 -0.82 -0.38
N SER A 111 -15.69 -1.82 -1.28
CA SER A 111 -16.93 -2.13 -2.02
C SER A 111 -18.04 -2.72 -1.16
N GLU A 112 -17.69 -3.30 0.00
CA GLU A 112 -18.66 -3.83 0.96
C GLU A 112 -19.07 -2.78 1.99
N SER A 113 -18.40 -1.62 2.02
CA SER A 113 -18.73 -0.52 2.90
C SER A 113 -19.71 0.43 2.22
N THR A 114 -20.44 1.18 3.04
CA THR A 114 -21.29 2.26 2.52
C THR A 114 -20.48 3.46 2.03
N LEU A 115 -19.14 3.44 2.14
CA LEU A 115 -18.28 4.52 1.67
C LEU A 115 -18.23 4.61 0.13
N ASP A 116 -18.43 3.50 -0.57
CA ASP A 116 -18.32 3.43 -2.03
C ASP A 116 -19.28 4.41 -2.75
N GLN A 117 -20.46 4.63 -2.17
CA GLN A 117 -21.45 5.61 -2.67
C GLN A 117 -20.92 7.05 -2.67
N TRP A 118 -19.87 7.35 -1.90
CA TRP A 118 -19.27 8.68 -1.74
C TRP A 118 -17.97 8.85 -2.52
N THR A 119 -17.41 7.77 -3.04
CA THR A 119 -16.19 7.76 -3.83
C THR A 119 -16.48 7.64 -5.33
N CYS A 120 -17.72 7.29 -5.72
CA CYS A 120 -18.11 7.00 -7.09
C CYS A 120 -19.36 7.77 -7.57
N ALA A 121 -19.24 8.50 -8.68
CA ALA A 121 -20.37 9.19 -9.31
C ALA A 121 -21.35 8.26 -10.05
N LYS A 122 -20.92 7.04 -10.42
CA LYS A 122 -21.70 6.09 -11.24
C LYS A 122 -22.97 5.59 -10.54
N GLU A 123 -22.99 5.61 -9.20
CA GLU A 123 -24.19 5.25 -8.42
C GLU A 123 -25.24 6.36 -8.37
N GLY A 124 -24.99 7.51 -9.00
CA GLY A 124 -25.93 8.64 -9.05
C GLY A 124 -26.10 9.38 -7.72
N MET A 125 -25.35 8.98 -6.70
CA MET A 125 -25.42 9.51 -5.33
C MET A 125 -24.59 10.78 -5.14
N ILE A 126 -23.52 10.95 -5.90
CA ILE A 126 -22.67 12.15 -5.88
C ILE A 126 -22.63 12.82 -7.26
N LYS A 127 -22.57 14.15 -7.25
CA LYS A 127 -22.66 14.98 -8.46
C LYS A 127 -21.42 14.87 -9.34
N GLU A 128 -20.26 14.73 -8.71
CA GLU A 128 -18.98 14.56 -9.37
C GLU A 128 -18.14 13.55 -8.61
N ASP A 129 -17.20 12.97 -9.35
CA ASP A 129 -16.19 12.10 -8.80
C ASP A 129 -15.21 12.90 -7.91
N ILE A 130 -14.63 12.26 -6.89
CA ILE A 130 -13.61 12.87 -6.03
C ILE A 130 -12.19 12.61 -6.50
N GLY A 131 -12.02 11.80 -7.56
CA GLY A 131 -10.73 11.44 -8.12
C GLY A 131 -9.91 10.49 -7.24
N TYR A 132 -10.57 9.76 -6.33
CA TYR A 132 -9.91 8.77 -5.47
C TYR A 132 -9.67 7.46 -6.22
N SER A 133 -8.43 6.97 -6.21
CA SER A 133 -8.12 5.63 -6.70
C SER A 133 -7.73 4.72 -5.55
N ILE A 134 -8.35 3.53 -5.47
CA ILE A 134 -7.98 2.49 -4.50
C ILE A 134 -6.54 1.98 -4.74
N ASP A 135 -6.07 2.04 -5.99
CA ASP A 135 -4.73 1.61 -6.41
C ASP A 135 -3.68 2.72 -6.23
N CYS A 136 -4.01 3.82 -5.52
CA CYS A 136 -3.05 4.89 -5.26
C CYS A 136 -1.94 4.44 -4.28
N ALA A 137 -0.76 5.05 -4.41
CA ALA A 137 0.40 4.69 -3.57
C ALA A 137 0.17 4.92 -2.07
N ASN A 138 -0.66 5.89 -1.69
CA ASN A 138 -1.01 6.12 -0.28
C ASN A 138 -1.89 5.02 0.31
N ASN A 139 -2.58 4.25 -0.54
CA ASN A 139 -3.30 3.06 -0.15
C ASN A 139 -2.50 1.77 -0.40
N GLY A 140 -1.21 1.88 -0.72
CA GLY A 140 -0.35 0.76 -1.03
C GLY A 140 0.85 0.64 -0.11
N ILE A 141 1.37 -0.58 -0.02
CA ILE A 141 2.69 -0.87 0.48
C ILE A 141 3.25 -2.12 -0.20
N PHE A 142 4.57 -2.22 -0.35
CA PHE A 142 5.21 -3.49 -0.65
C PHE A 142 5.42 -4.30 0.62
N LEU A 143 4.87 -5.51 0.63
CA LEU A 143 5.10 -6.50 1.67
C LEU A 143 5.96 -7.65 1.12
N PRO A 144 6.79 -8.29 1.96
CA PRO A 144 7.52 -9.48 1.55
C PRO A 144 6.58 -10.61 1.18
N HIS A 145 6.75 -11.13 -0.04
CA HIS A 145 6.14 -12.39 -0.42
C HIS A 145 6.88 -13.56 0.25
N LEU A 146 6.29 -14.75 0.17
CA LEU A 146 7.00 -16.00 0.47
C LEU A 146 8.28 -16.15 -0.37
N PRO A 147 9.32 -16.83 0.17
CA PRO A 147 10.53 -17.13 -0.59
C PRO A 147 10.23 -17.79 -1.94
N GLU A 148 10.88 -17.32 -3.00
CA GLU A 148 10.65 -17.77 -4.37
C GLU A 148 10.83 -19.28 -4.52
N ILE A 149 11.78 -19.85 -3.78
CA ILE A 149 12.05 -21.29 -3.78
C ILE A 149 10.84 -22.16 -3.38
N TYR A 150 9.87 -21.61 -2.62
CA TYR A 150 8.70 -22.36 -2.14
C TYR A 150 7.40 -21.99 -2.86
N TRP A 151 7.36 -20.87 -3.59
CA TRP A 151 6.14 -20.35 -4.22
C TRP A 151 6.23 -20.18 -5.74
N THR A 152 7.42 -19.98 -6.28
CA THR A 152 7.60 -19.88 -7.74
C THR A 152 7.17 -21.19 -8.38
N ARG A 153 6.28 -21.12 -9.39
CA ARG A 153 5.76 -22.34 -10.03
C ARG A 153 6.84 -23.03 -10.85
N GLU A 154 7.65 -22.28 -11.59
CA GLU A 154 8.68 -22.79 -12.49
C GLU A 154 9.93 -21.92 -12.48
N ILE A 155 11.10 -22.53 -12.57
CA ILE A 155 12.35 -21.83 -12.88
C ILE A 155 12.75 -22.07 -14.32
N SER A 156 13.29 -21.02 -14.94
CA SER A 156 13.97 -21.12 -16.23
C SER A 156 15.45 -21.34 -16.00
N TYR A 157 16.05 -22.31 -16.69
CA TYR A 157 17.48 -22.61 -16.62
C TYR A 157 17.99 -22.96 -18.02
N GLU A 158 19.24 -22.62 -18.31
CA GLU A 158 19.86 -22.93 -19.60
C GLU A 158 20.49 -24.33 -19.56
N VAL A 159 20.27 -25.11 -20.61
CA VAL A 159 20.89 -26.42 -20.81
C VAL A 159 21.57 -26.39 -22.16
N GLU A 160 22.81 -26.86 -22.23
CA GLU A 160 23.49 -27.04 -23.50
C GLU A 160 23.23 -28.46 -24.01
N LYS A 161 22.66 -28.57 -25.21
CA LYS A 161 22.39 -29.84 -25.89
C LYS A 161 22.92 -29.74 -27.31
N ASP A 162 23.85 -30.63 -27.66
CA ASP A 162 24.51 -30.66 -28.97
C ASP A 162 25.15 -29.30 -29.40
N GLY A 163 25.68 -28.55 -28.43
CA GLY A 163 26.29 -27.24 -28.65
C GLY A 163 25.29 -26.08 -28.79
N VAL A 164 23.99 -26.34 -28.59
CA VAL A 164 22.93 -25.32 -28.60
C VAL A 164 22.47 -25.06 -27.17
N ARG A 165 22.41 -23.79 -26.75
CA ARG A 165 21.81 -23.38 -25.47
C ARG A 165 20.30 -23.31 -25.60
N GLU A 166 19.60 -24.12 -24.83
CA GLU A 166 18.15 -24.14 -24.74
C GLU A 166 17.70 -23.70 -23.35
N THR A 167 16.71 -22.80 -23.26
CA THR A 167 16.06 -22.48 -21.98
C THR A 167 15.00 -23.54 -21.68
N GLN A 168 15.21 -24.28 -20.60
CA GLN A 168 14.22 -25.23 -20.09
C GLN A 168 13.51 -24.64 -18.88
N LYS A 169 12.27 -25.07 -18.67
CA LYS A 169 11.49 -24.76 -17.47
C LYS A 169 11.28 -26.03 -16.67
N ARG A 170 11.43 -25.96 -15.35
CA ARG A 170 11.05 -27.05 -14.44
C ARG A 170 10.26 -26.50 -13.26
N PRO A 171 9.26 -27.26 -12.77
CA PRO A 171 8.58 -26.91 -11.54
C PRO A 171 9.59 -26.73 -10.41
N MET A 172 9.44 -25.66 -9.64
CA MET A 172 10.43 -25.32 -8.61
C MET A 172 10.60 -26.45 -7.58
N ALA A 173 9.49 -27.11 -7.22
CA ALA A 173 9.46 -28.28 -6.36
C ALA A 173 10.37 -29.42 -6.82
N GLN A 174 10.57 -29.60 -8.13
CA GLN A 174 11.45 -30.65 -8.67
C GLN A 174 12.93 -30.30 -8.53
N TYR A 175 13.26 -29.01 -8.42
CA TYR A 175 14.64 -28.54 -8.33
C TYR A 175 15.09 -28.39 -6.88
N TYR A 176 14.24 -27.88 -5.98
CA TYR A 176 14.56 -27.75 -4.54
C TYR A 176 13.96 -28.86 -3.66
N GLY A 177 13.12 -29.73 -4.21
CA GLY A 177 12.59 -30.91 -3.53
C GLY A 177 11.37 -30.67 -2.64
N GLN A 178 10.93 -29.42 -2.40
CA GLN A 178 9.77 -29.12 -1.56
C GLN A 178 8.97 -27.91 -2.07
N THR A 179 7.66 -27.93 -1.86
CA THR A 179 6.76 -26.78 -2.06
C THR A 179 6.43 -26.12 -0.73
N TRP A 180 5.92 -24.89 -0.76
CA TRP A 180 5.36 -24.26 0.44
C TRP A 180 4.36 -25.19 1.14
N GLU A 181 3.45 -25.81 0.39
CA GLU A 181 2.44 -26.72 0.95
C GLU A 181 3.06 -27.94 1.64
N GLY A 182 4.14 -28.50 1.07
CA GLY A 182 4.88 -29.64 1.60
C GLY A 182 5.71 -29.34 2.86
N LEU A 183 5.94 -28.07 3.20
CA LEU A 183 6.63 -27.70 4.42
C LEU A 183 5.81 -28.02 5.67
N SER A 184 6.49 -28.46 6.73
CA SER A 184 5.88 -28.62 8.05
C SER A 184 5.32 -27.28 8.57
N PRO A 185 4.28 -27.28 9.43
CA PRO A 185 3.77 -26.05 10.04
C PRO A 185 4.86 -25.24 10.76
N THR A 186 5.76 -25.92 11.47
CA THR A 186 6.90 -25.31 12.16
C THR A 186 7.85 -24.64 11.18
N SER A 187 8.15 -25.26 10.04
CA SER A 187 9.01 -24.68 9.01
C SER A 187 8.39 -23.40 8.42
N LYS A 188 7.09 -23.45 8.06
CA LYS A 188 6.34 -22.28 7.56
C LYS A 188 6.38 -21.11 8.56
N GLN A 189 6.18 -21.42 9.83
CA GLN A 189 6.23 -20.45 10.93
C GLN A 189 7.63 -19.85 11.08
N SER A 190 8.67 -20.68 11.19
CA SER A 190 10.05 -20.21 11.34
C SER A 190 10.50 -19.31 10.20
N ILE A 191 10.20 -19.69 8.95
CA ILE A 191 10.53 -18.89 7.76
C ILE A 191 9.83 -17.54 7.80
N THR A 192 8.51 -17.51 8.03
CA THR A 192 7.75 -16.25 8.06
C THR A 192 8.17 -15.35 9.22
N TYR A 193 8.48 -15.93 10.38
CA TYR A 193 8.96 -15.19 11.55
C TYR A 193 10.28 -14.50 11.26
N LEU A 194 11.23 -15.22 10.64
CA LEU A 194 12.52 -14.65 10.27
C LEU A 194 12.36 -13.47 9.31
N ILE A 195 11.50 -13.61 8.29
CA ILE A 195 11.21 -12.53 7.34
C ILE A 195 10.63 -11.32 8.07
N MET A 196 9.66 -11.52 8.94
CA MET A 196 9.01 -10.44 9.70
C MET A 196 9.97 -9.76 10.69
N ALA A 197 10.82 -10.53 11.36
CA ALA A 197 11.84 -10.06 12.29
C ALA A 197 12.84 -9.11 11.62
N GLU A 198 13.30 -9.48 10.42
CA GLU A 198 14.36 -8.75 9.71
C GLU A 198 13.79 -7.59 8.88
N THR A 199 12.61 -7.75 8.27
CA THR A 199 12.04 -6.72 7.39
C THR A 199 11.20 -5.69 8.11
N TRP A 200 10.70 -6.00 9.32
CA TRP A 200 9.71 -5.19 10.05
C TRP A 200 8.44 -4.94 9.24
N LEU A 201 8.13 -5.87 8.35
CA LEU A 201 6.93 -5.92 7.52
C LEU A 201 6.28 -7.28 7.71
N GLN A 202 4.96 -7.32 7.59
CA GLN A 202 4.23 -8.58 7.61
C GLN A 202 4.36 -9.29 6.27
N VAL A 203 4.48 -10.62 6.28
CA VAL A 203 4.48 -11.40 5.02
C VAL A 203 3.12 -11.29 4.36
N HIS A 204 3.13 -10.96 3.06
CA HIS A 204 1.96 -11.01 2.20
C HIS A 204 1.62 -12.48 1.94
N PHE A 205 0.74 -13.02 2.78
CA PHE A 205 0.29 -14.40 2.72
C PHE A 205 -1.23 -14.41 2.80
N THR A 206 -1.84 -15.12 1.84
CA THR A 206 -3.27 -15.40 1.58
C THR A 206 -4.31 -14.84 2.55
N ASP A 207 -5.44 -14.41 1.98
CA ASP A 207 -6.75 -14.11 2.60
C ASP A 207 -6.72 -13.40 3.97
N HIS A 208 -7.01 -12.11 3.93
CA HIS A 208 -7.08 -11.21 5.07
C HIS A 208 -8.37 -11.38 5.89
N SER A 209 -9.27 -12.28 5.48
CA SER A 209 -10.55 -12.55 6.14
C SER A 209 -10.41 -13.36 7.44
N ALA A 210 -9.28 -14.03 7.63
CA ALA A 210 -9.06 -14.85 8.82
C ALA A 210 -9.10 -14.02 10.11
N THR A 211 -9.85 -14.49 11.10
CA THR A 211 -9.94 -13.80 12.39
C THR A 211 -8.61 -13.80 13.13
N TYR A 212 -8.40 -12.76 13.93
CA TYR A 212 -7.30 -12.70 14.86
C TYR A 212 -7.55 -13.77 15.94
N GLY A 213 -6.92 -14.94 15.80
CA GLY A 213 -7.13 -16.07 16.72
C GLY A 213 -7.05 -15.69 18.21
N GLY A 214 -7.57 -16.54 19.09
CA GLY A 214 -7.72 -16.22 20.52
C GLY A 214 -9.08 -15.64 20.90
N GLY A 215 -10.11 -15.95 20.11
CA GLY A 215 -11.50 -15.57 20.39
C GLY A 215 -11.92 -14.21 19.84
N SER A 216 -11.06 -13.49 19.10
CA SER A 216 -11.48 -12.28 18.39
C SER A 216 -12.42 -12.63 17.25
N THR A 217 -13.43 -11.80 17.04
CA THR A 217 -14.26 -11.81 15.82
C THR A 217 -13.69 -10.88 14.75
N LEU A 218 -12.68 -10.09 15.08
CA LEU A 218 -12.06 -9.13 14.15
C LEU A 218 -11.07 -9.84 13.23
N SER A 219 -11.07 -9.44 11.97
CA SER A 219 -10.04 -9.69 10.97
C SER A 219 -9.53 -8.36 10.41
N TYR A 220 -8.48 -8.41 9.58
CA TYR A 220 -7.97 -7.21 8.92
C TYR A 220 -9.06 -6.56 8.06
N ASP A 221 -9.75 -7.37 7.26
CA ASP A 221 -10.84 -6.92 6.40
C ASP A 221 -11.99 -6.28 7.20
N THR A 222 -12.33 -6.84 8.37
CA THR A 222 -13.36 -6.28 9.24
C THR A 222 -12.94 -4.93 9.81
N GLU A 223 -11.70 -4.80 10.32
CA GLU A 223 -11.21 -3.51 10.83
C GLU A 223 -11.19 -2.42 9.73
N THR A 224 -10.68 -2.75 8.55
CA THR A 224 -10.61 -1.80 7.43
C THR A 224 -11.99 -1.45 6.91
N LYS A 225 -12.94 -2.39 6.90
CA LYS A 225 -14.35 -2.12 6.58
C LYS A 225 -15.00 -1.20 7.61
N GLU A 226 -14.86 -1.48 8.90
CA GLU A 226 -15.40 -0.64 9.98
C GLU A 226 -14.88 0.80 9.89
N ALA A 227 -13.59 0.98 9.57
CA ALA A 227 -13.03 2.31 9.32
C ALA A 227 -13.64 3.00 8.09
N CYS A 228 -13.95 2.26 7.03
CA CYS A 228 -14.66 2.80 5.86
C CYS A 228 -16.10 3.18 6.20
N ASP A 229 -16.81 2.35 6.96
CA ASP A 229 -18.18 2.66 7.41
C ASP A 229 -18.22 3.88 8.34
N GLN A 230 -17.26 4.03 9.26
CA GLN A 230 -17.14 5.25 10.08
C GLN A 230 -16.91 6.51 9.24
N LEU A 231 -16.13 6.41 8.15
CA LEU A 231 -15.98 7.51 7.21
C LEU A 231 -17.29 7.80 6.48
N SER A 232 -18.04 6.77 6.09
CA SER A 232 -19.34 6.91 5.43
C SER A 232 -20.38 7.56 6.35
N ASP A 233 -20.45 7.17 7.62
CA ASP A 233 -21.31 7.81 8.62
C ASP A 233 -20.97 9.29 8.80
N LEU A 234 -19.68 9.63 8.76
CA LEU A 234 -19.23 11.01 8.75
C LEU A 234 -19.71 11.76 7.50
N MET A 235 -19.74 11.11 6.33
CA MET A 235 -20.26 11.70 5.09
C MET A 235 -21.79 11.87 5.13
N ALA A 236 -22.51 10.91 5.70
CA ALA A 236 -23.94 11.03 5.93
C ALA A 236 -24.26 12.22 6.86
N ASN A 237 -23.46 12.43 7.91
CA ASN A 237 -23.58 13.60 8.77
C ASN A 237 -23.23 14.90 8.05
N PHE A 238 -22.21 14.89 7.18
CA PHE A 238 -21.92 16.03 6.32
C PHE A 238 -23.13 16.41 5.45
N ASP A 239 -23.84 15.43 4.90
CA ASP A 239 -25.04 15.64 4.08
C ASP A 239 -26.23 16.27 4.85
N ILE A 240 -26.24 16.08 6.17
CA ILE A 240 -27.28 16.64 7.05
C ILE A 240 -26.92 18.05 7.48
N VAL A 241 -25.66 18.28 7.84
CA VAL A 241 -25.22 19.50 8.55
C VAL A 241 -24.73 20.59 7.60
N CYS A 242 -24.22 20.24 6.42
CA CYS A 242 -23.66 21.21 5.50
C CYS A 242 -24.66 21.55 4.39
N GLU A 243 -25.17 22.78 4.37
CA GLU A 243 -26.06 23.25 3.29
C GLU A 243 -25.40 23.19 1.90
N ARG A 244 -24.06 23.27 1.83
CA ARG A 244 -23.28 23.09 0.61
C ARG A 244 -23.11 21.63 0.18
N SER A 245 -23.62 20.66 0.95
CA SER A 245 -23.59 19.25 0.54
C SER A 245 -24.61 18.97 -0.57
N LYS A 246 -25.57 19.85 -0.79
CA LYS A 246 -26.67 19.66 -1.74
C LYS A 246 -26.76 20.86 -2.68
N ASP A 247 -27.00 20.57 -3.95
CA ASP A 247 -27.45 21.58 -4.91
C ASP A 247 -28.97 21.52 -5.12
N GLY A 248 -29.52 22.51 -5.81
CA GLY A 248 -30.94 22.57 -6.16
C GLY A 248 -31.46 21.41 -7.02
N ASP A 249 -30.58 20.55 -7.55
CA ASP A 249 -30.92 19.32 -8.28
C ASP A 249 -31.01 18.06 -7.38
N GLY A 250 -30.80 18.21 -6.07
CA GLY A 250 -30.86 17.12 -5.10
C GLY A 250 -29.65 16.17 -5.11
N LYS A 251 -28.61 16.45 -5.92
CA LYS A 251 -27.37 15.68 -5.93
C LYS A 251 -26.42 16.14 -4.84
N ARG A 252 -25.58 15.21 -4.38
CA ARG A 252 -24.66 15.47 -3.27
C ARG A 252 -23.27 15.86 -3.76
N TYR A 253 -22.68 16.86 -3.13
CA TYR A 253 -21.25 17.11 -3.21
C TYR A 253 -20.56 16.24 -2.17
N PRO A 254 -19.62 15.37 -2.55
CA PRO A 254 -18.78 14.71 -1.57
C PRO A 254 -17.88 15.77 -0.91
N PRO A 255 -17.59 15.68 0.39
CA PRO A 255 -16.73 16.67 1.03
C PRO A 255 -15.31 16.53 0.48
N TYR A 256 -14.71 17.66 0.12
CA TYR A 256 -13.35 17.75 -0.45
C TYR A 256 -12.29 17.01 0.38
N ALA A 257 -12.49 16.96 1.70
CA ALA A 257 -11.61 16.29 2.65
C ALA A 257 -11.70 14.76 2.61
N LEU A 258 -12.70 14.15 1.93
CA LEU A 258 -12.94 12.70 1.97
C LEU A 258 -11.71 11.91 1.52
N VAL A 259 -11.08 12.30 0.40
CA VAL A 259 -9.86 11.64 -0.07
C VAL A 259 -8.74 11.73 0.97
N HIS A 260 -8.55 12.90 1.59
CA HIS A 260 -7.55 13.08 2.63
C HIS A 260 -7.85 12.19 3.85
N ARG A 261 -9.11 12.06 4.24
CA ARG A 261 -9.56 11.21 5.35
C ARG A 261 -9.36 9.72 5.07
N ILE A 262 -9.65 9.27 3.84
CA ILE A 262 -9.37 7.88 3.41
C ILE A 262 -7.86 7.61 3.49
N ASN A 263 -7.04 8.52 2.97
CA ASN A 263 -5.58 8.37 3.05
C ASN A 263 -5.05 8.42 4.48
N ALA A 264 -5.62 9.24 5.34
CA ALA A 264 -5.28 9.26 6.76
C ALA A 264 -5.67 7.94 7.46
N ALA A 265 -6.81 7.34 7.10
CA ALA A 265 -7.19 6.01 7.57
C ALA A 265 -6.19 4.95 7.09
N SER A 266 -5.83 4.97 5.80
CA SER A 266 -4.83 4.08 5.23
C SER A 266 -3.47 4.22 5.91
N GLN A 267 -2.99 5.45 6.13
CA GLN A 267 -1.74 5.70 6.84
C GLN A 267 -1.76 5.20 8.30
N ARG A 268 -2.91 5.31 9.00
CA ARG A 268 -3.07 4.72 10.33
C ARG A 268 -2.95 3.19 10.28
N PHE A 269 -3.58 2.52 9.32
CA PHE A 269 -3.42 1.07 9.15
C PHE A 269 -1.99 0.69 8.78
N ARG A 270 -1.33 1.45 7.90
CA ARG A 270 0.08 1.27 7.57
C ARG A 270 0.96 1.24 8.81
N GLN A 271 0.75 2.18 9.74
CA GLN A 271 1.48 2.24 11.00
C GLN A 271 1.17 1.04 11.93
N ARG A 272 -0.01 0.44 11.81
CA ARG A 272 -0.43 -0.74 12.60
C ARG A 272 0.11 -2.06 12.04
N ILE A 273 0.47 -2.11 10.75
CA ILE A 273 0.96 -3.33 10.08
C ILE A 273 2.46 -3.29 9.74
N THR A 274 3.16 -2.19 10.04
CA THR A 274 4.59 -2.02 9.76
C THR A 274 5.37 -1.61 11.01
N GLY A 275 6.70 -1.72 10.94
CA GLY A 275 7.60 -1.39 12.03
C GLY A 275 7.85 -2.60 12.94
N HIS A 276 8.37 -2.37 14.14
CA HIS A 276 8.73 -3.46 15.04
C HIS A 276 7.50 -4.34 15.36
N PRO A 277 7.59 -5.67 15.25
CA PRO A 277 6.44 -6.56 15.41
C PRO A 277 5.67 -6.40 16.73
N GLU A 278 6.35 -6.05 17.83
CA GLU A 278 5.72 -5.75 19.13
C GLU A 278 4.69 -4.61 19.07
N ARG A 279 4.82 -3.71 18.10
CA ARG A 279 3.98 -2.53 17.93
C ARG A 279 2.82 -2.77 16.98
N TRP A 280 2.79 -3.89 16.27
CA TRP A 280 1.69 -4.19 15.37
C TRP A 280 0.37 -4.32 16.13
N LYS A 281 -0.69 -3.80 15.52
CA LYS A 281 -2.06 -3.77 16.08
C LYS A 281 -3.10 -4.36 15.15
N SER A 282 -2.74 -4.62 13.90
CA SER A 282 -3.56 -5.27 12.88
C SER A 282 -2.67 -6.27 12.13
N TRP A 283 -3.27 -7.34 11.59
CA TRP A 283 -2.50 -8.45 11.02
C TRP A 283 -3.05 -8.88 9.66
N VAL A 284 -2.26 -8.72 8.61
CA VAL A 284 -2.62 -9.08 7.23
C VAL A 284 -2.47 -10.58 6.97
N SER A 285 -1.92 -11.35 7.91
CA SER A 285 -1.83 -12.81 7.83
C SER A 285 -1.88 -13.47 9.21
N PRO A 286 -2.31 -14.75 9.29
CA PRO A 286 -2.28 -15.52 10.54
C PRO A 286 -0.87 -15.64 11.14
N PHE A 287 0.17 -15.68 10.30
CA PHE A 287 1.56 -15.73 10.75
C PHE A 287 1.95 -14.46 11.52
N ALA A 288 1.55 -13.28 11.03
CA ALA A 288 1.85 -12.02 11.69
C ALA A 288 1.20 -11.91 13.08
N ASN A 289 -0.04 -12.38 13.21
CA ASN A 289 -0.73 -12.46 14.50
C ASN A 289 -0.01 -13.42 15.46
N ALA A 290 0.26 -14.65 15.01
CA ALA A 290 0.99 -15.63 15.81
C ALA A 290 2.35 -15.08 16.28
N TYR A 291 3.10 -14.46 15.37
CA TYR A 291 4.42 -13.91 15.67
C TYR A 291 4.37 -12.81 16.74
N THR A 292 3.45 -11.87 16.57
CA THR A 292 3.24 -10.78 17.53
C THR A 292 2.93 -11.32 18.92
N ARG A 293 2.08 -12.37 19.02
CA ARG A 293 1.75 -13.02 20.29
C ARG A 293 2.94 -13.75 20.92
N GLU A 294 3.75 -14.42 20.12
CA GLU A 294 4.94 -15.12 20.65
C GLU A 294 5.99 -14.15 21.19
N ILE A 295 6.21 -13.02 20.53
CA ILE A 295 7.08 -11.96 21.07
C ILE A 295 6.50 -11.40 22.37
N GLN A 296 5.21 -11.05 22.38
CA GLN A 296 4.55 -10.49 23.58
C GLN A 296 4.58 -11.44 24.78
N THR A 297 4.62 -12.75 24.56
CA THR A 297 4.71 -13.77 25.61
C THR A 297 6.15 -14.17 25.94
N GLY A 298 7.15 -13.53 25.33
CA GLY A 298 8.57 -13.82 25.55
C GLY A 298 8.99 -15.22 25.07
N ARG A 299 8.21 -15.84 24.17
CA ARG A 299 8.49 -17.16 23.61
C ARG A 299 9.42 -17.08 22.40
N GLU A 300 9.46 -15.95 21.72
CA GLU A 300 10.41 -15.73 20.65
C GLU A 300 11.77 -15.28 21.20
N ARG A 301 12.84 -15.96 20.78
CA ARG A 301 14.22 -15.52 21.02
C ARG A 301 14.65 -14.75 19.77
N CYS A 302 14.70 -13.42 19.86
CA CYS A 302 15.27 -12.57 18.82
C CYS A 302 16.66 -13.09 18.42
N VAL A 303 16.75 -13.63 17.20
CA VAL A 303 18.00 -14.11 16.62
C VAL A 303 18.81 -12.90 16.15
N LYS A 304 20.13 -13.06 16.18
CA LYS A 304 21.11 -12.01 15.85
C LYS A 304 20.80 -11.35 14.50
N LYS A 305 20.87 -10.01 14.48
CA LYS A 305 20.52 -9.13 13.38
C LYS A 305 21.41 -9.29 12.14
N MET A 306 20.78 -9.13 10.97
CA MET A 306 21.33 -9.01 9.60
C MET A 306 21.50 -10.32 8.85
N LEU A 307 20.40 -10.81 8.28
CA LEU A 307 20.42 -11.96 7.37
C LEU A 307 19.52 -11.79 6.12
N ILE A 308 18.72 -10.72 6.04
CA ILE A 308 17.87 -10.42 4.88
C ILE A 308 18.11 -8.97 4.41
N GLU A 309 18.52 -8.82 3.15
CA GLU A 309 18.83 -7.52 2.53
C GLU A 309 17.70 -7.05 1.62
N ARG A 310 17.29 -5.78 1.78
CA ARG A 310 16.29 -5.15 0.90
C ARG A 310 16.92 -4.83 -0.46
N GLN A 311 16.28 -5.28 -1.54
CA GLN A 311 16.71 -5.03 -2.91
C GLN A 311 15.96 -3.83 -3.51
N PHE A 312 16.66 -3.02 -4.31
CA PHE A 312 16.11 -1.83 -4.96
C PHE A 312 16.27 -1.93 -6.49
N LYS A 313 15.35 -1.31 -7.23
CA LYS A 313 15.42 -1.22 -8.69
C LYS A 313 16.72 -0.53 -9.14
N ASP A 314 17.40 -1.10 -10.12
CA ASP A 314 18.68 -0.61 -10.64
C ASP A 314 18.61 0.88 -11.06
N GLY A 315 19.68 1.64 -10.78
CA GLY A 315 19.76 3.08 -11.04
C GLY A 315 19.30 3.97 -9.89
N TYR A 316 18.61 3.42 -8.88
CA TYR A 316 18.21 4.14 -7.66
C TYR A 316 18.97 3.63 -6.42
N ARG A 317 20.30 3.73 -6.43
CA ARG A 317 21.01 3.72 -5.14
C ARG A 317 20.64 5.01 -4.42
N ARG A 318 20.00 4.91 -3.24
CA ARG A 318 19.96 6.03 -2.29
C ARG A 318 21.40 6.54 -2.17
N LYS A 319 21.66 7.78 -2.60
CA LYS A 319 22.93 8.44 -2.29
C LYS A 319 23.10 8.28 -0.79
N ALA A 320 24.21 7.67 -0.36
CA ALA A 320 24.50 7.52 1.05
C ALA A 320 24.28 8.88 1.73
N PRO A 321 23.61 8.94 2.89
CA PRO A 321 23.36 10.21 3.57
C PRO A 321 24.68 10.97 3.67
N LYS A 322 24.71 12.20 3.16
CA LYS A 322 25.90 13.07 3.18
C LYS A 322 26.36 13.17 4.64
N GLY A 323 27.39 12.42 5.02
CA GLY A 323 27.84 12.34 6.41
C GLY A 323 28.40 10.97 6.85
N SER A 324 28.10 9.87 6.16
CA SER A 324 28.75 8.58 6.45
C SER A 324 30.19 8.59 5.91
N ARG A 325 31.12 9.18 6.65
CA ARG A 325 32.56 8.99 6.42
C ARG A 325 32.86 7.52 6.61
N SER A 326 33.03 6.77 5.52
CA SER A 326 33.76 5.52 5.55
C SER A 326 35.18 5.86 5.99
N GLY A 327 35.48 5.58 7.27
CA GLY A 327 36.85 5.66 7.76
C GLY A 327 37.68 4.68 6.96
N SER A 328 38.53 5.18 6.07
CA SER A 328 39.57 4.38 5.45
C SER A 328 40.41 3.80 6.59
N VAL A 329 40.31 2.49 6.81
CA VAL A 329 41.18 1.76 7.73
C VAL A 329 42.60 1.95 7.19
N LYS A 330 43.38 2.83 7.82
CA LYS A 330 44.81 2.94 7.55
C LYS A 330 45.45 1.64 8.00
N GLU A 331 45.90 0.83 7.03
CA GLU A 331 46.83 -0.27 7.29
C GLU A 331 48.03 0.26 8.09
N ARG A 332 48.15 -0.20 9.33
CA ARG A 332 49.39 -0.05 10.10
C ARG A 332 50.41 -1.00 9.50
N ARG A 333 51.31 -0.48 8.66
CA ARG A 333 52.58 -1.15 8.35
C ARG A 333 53.39 -1.27 9.64
N SER A 334 53.56 -2.49 10.10
CA SER A 334 54.52 -2.88 11.13
C SER A 334 55.93 -2.74 10.57
N ALA A 335 56.67 -1.75 11.06
CA ALA A 335 58.11 -1.70 10.89
C ALA A 335 58.76 -2.66 11.91
N LYS A 336 59.42 -3.70 11.40
CA LYS A 336 60.42 -4.45 12.16
C LYS A 336 61.67 -3.58 12.26
N GLY A 337 62.14 -3.35 13.48
CA GLY A 337 63.48 -2.91 13.84
C GLY A 337 64.00 -3.85 14.91
#